data_AF-A0A383AT21-F1
#
_entry.id   AF-A0A383AT21-F1
#
_cell.length_a   1.000
_cell.length_b   1.000
_cell.length_c   1.000
_cell.angle_alpha   90.00
_cell.angle_beta   90.00
_cell.angle_gamma   90.00
#
_symmetry.space_group_name_H-M   'P 1'
#
loop_
_entity.id
_entity.type
_entity.pdbx_description
1 polymer ?
#
loop_
_entity_poly.entity_id
_entity_poly.type
_entity_poly.pdbx_seq_one_letter_code
_entity_poly.pdbx_strand_id
1 'polypeptide(L)'
;MSEVSRRNFMALSGLAAGGAVWAGCTPTNNDQADTTSSGKADQVVTNGSIYTIDDTAPRSQAFAVKNGRFFAVGSNSDINNLIGPGTQVIDATGMTVVPGFIDAHNHPF
;
A
#
# COMPACT_ATOMS: atom_id res chain seq x y z
N MET A 1 6.79 -30.43 18.67
CA MET A 1 5.44 -29.98 19.09
C MET A 1 5.04 -28.90 18.10
N SER A 2 4.26 -29.25 17.09
CA SER A 2 3.97 -28.38 15.94
C SER A 2 2.90 -27.37 16.31
N GLU A 3 3.25 -26.08 16.26
CA GLU A 3 2.33 -24.98 16.53
C GLU A 3 1.26 -24.88 15.44
N VAL A 4 0.01 -25.12 15.83
CA VAL A 4 -1.16 -24.90 14.98
C VAL A 4 -1.40 -23.40 14.89
N SER A 5 -1.19 -22.83 13.70
CA SER A 5 -1.41 -21.41 13.43
C SER A 5 -2.89 -21.10 13.25
N ARG A 6 -3.32 -19.93 13.75
CA ARG A 6 -4.72 -19.40 13.74
C ARG A 6 -5.41 -19.46 12.37
N ARG A 7 -4.63 -19.56 11.29
CA ARG A 7 -5.10 -19.71 9.90
C ARG A 7 -5.78 -21.07 9.63
N ASN A 8 -5.52 -22.10 10.44
CA ASN A 8 -6.07 -23.45 10.25
C ASN A 8 -7.36 -23.73 11.04
N PHE A 9 -7.85 -22.78 11.84
CA PHE A 9 -9.03 -22.96 12.69
C PHE A 9 -10.36 -22.58 11.99
N MET A 10 -10.32 -21.74 10.95
CA MET A 10 -11.53 -21.26 10.25
C MET A 10 -11.95 -22.11 9.05
N ALA A 11 -11.26 -23.21 8.75
CA ALA A 11 -11.53 -24.06 7.58
C ALA A 11 -12.39 -25.31 7.89
N LEU A 12 -12.85 -25.49 9.13
CA LEU A 12 -13.50 -26.73 9.59
C LEU A 12 -14.90 -26.48 10.16
N SER A 13 -15.78 -25.84 9.38
CA SER A 13 -17.21 -25.80 9.68
C SER A 13 -18.02 -25.73 8.39
N GLY A 14 -18.03 -26.85 7.65
CA GLY A 14 -18.89 -27.01 6.48
C GLY A 14 -19.18 -28.49 6.24
N LEU A 15 -20.38 -28.94 6.66
CA LEU A 15 -21.30 -29.88 6.01
C LEU A 15 -22.05 -30.78 7.02
N ALA A 16 -23.34 -30.50 7.21
CA ALA A 16 -24.34 -31.49 7.59
C ALA A 16 -25.74 -31.09 7.04
N ALA A 17 -26.13 -31.81 5.98
CA ALA A 17 -27.46 -32.23 5.50
C ALA A 17 -28.75 -31.40 5.75
N GLY A 18 -29.50 -31.12 4.67
CA GLY A 18 -30.96 -31.28 4.61
C GLY A 18 -31.83 -30.10 4.15
N GLY A 19 -32.47 -30.23 2.96
CA GLY A 19 -33.88 -29.87 2.73
C GLY A 19 -34.33 -28.41 2.49
N ALA A 20 -34.94 -28.21 1.30
CA ALA A 20 -36.02 -27.27 0.94
C ALA A 20 -35.74 -25.74 0.82
N VAL A 21 -36.31 -25.21 -0.26
CA VAL A 21 -36.24 -23.86 -0.84
C VAL A 21 -36.81 -22.79 0.10
N TRP A 22 -36.04 -21.73 0.39
CA TRP A 22 -36.55 -20.42 0.80
C TRP A 22 -35.98 -19.37 -0.15
N ALA A 23 -36.89 -18.70 -0.85
CA ALA A 23 -36.60 -17.51 -1.63
C ALA A 23 -36.37 -16.32 -0.69
N GLY A 24 -35.50 -15.41 -1.13
CA GLY A 24 -35.46 -14.04 -0.62
C GLY A 24 -34.29 -13.75 0.31
N CYS A 25 -33.57 -12.69 -0.04
CA CYS A 25 -32.48 -12.08 0.73
C CYS A 25 -31.14 -12.84 0.64
N THR A 26 -30.56 -12.85 -0.57
CA THR A 26 -29.10 -12.68 -0.62
C THR A 26 -28.78 -11.41 0.18
N PRO A 27 -27.88 -11.44 1.17
CA PRO A 27 -27.30 -10.20 1.63
C PRO A 27 -26.57 -9.65 0.40
N THR A 28 -27.13 -8.60 -0.20
CA THR A 28 -26.31 -7.71 -1.02
C THR A 28 -25.34 -7.11 -0.01
N ASN A 29 -24.22 -7.79 0.22
CA ASN A 29 -23.05 -7.17 0.79
C ASN A 29 -22.67 -6.09 -0.23
N ASN A 30 -23.30 -4.93 -0.06
CA ASN A 30 -22.93 -3.67 -0.68
C ASN A 30 -21.61 -3.15 -0.07
N ASP A 31 -20.81 -4.04 0.51
CA ASP A 31 -19.39 -3.86 0.77
C ASP A 31 -18.56 -4.02 -0.52
N GLN A 32 -19.20 -3.90 -1.70
CA GLN A 32 -18.50 -3.65 -2.95
C GLN A 32 -18.20 -2.15 -3.08
N ALA A 33 -17.43 -1.63 -2.12
CA ALA A 33 -16.85 -0.29 -2.17
C ALA A 33 -15.47 -0.26 -1.49
N ASP A 34 -14.63 -1.25 -1.77
CA ASP A 34 -13.17 -1.08 -1.76
C ASP A 34 -12.52 -2.04 -2.78
N THR A 35 -12.98 -1.97 -4.03
CA THR A 35 -12.23 -2.48 -5.20
C THR A 35 -11.19 -1.46 -5.68
N THR A 36 -10.80 -0.52 -4.82
CA THR A 36 -9.77 0.48 -5.06
C THR A 36 -8.40 -0.10 -4.73
N SER A 37 -7.89 -0.89 -5.68
CA SER A 37 -6.44 -1.02 -5.90
C SER A 37 -5.62 -1.51 -4.69
N SER A 38 -5.95 -2.68 -4.14
CA SER A 38 -5.19 -3.31 -3.04
C SER A 38 -3.67 -3.34 -3.27
N GLY A 39 -3.17 -3.31 -4.52
CA GLY A 39 -1.74 -3.26 -4.86
C GLY A 39 -1.20 -1.95 -5.44
N LYS A 40 -2.00 -0.88 -5.57
CA LYS A 40 -1.51 0.41 -6.15
C LYS A 40 -1.23 1.44 -5.07
N ALA A 41 -0.40 2.41 -5.44
CA ALA A 41 0.00 3.52 -4.59
C ALA A 41 -1.03 4.66 -4.65
N ASP A 42 -1.11 5.44 -3.57
CA ASP A 42 -1.92 6.66 -3.54
C ASP A 42 -1.15 7.81 -4.20
N GLN A 43 0.17 7.86 -3.99
CA GLN A 43 1.06 8.84 -4.57
C GLN A 43 2.36 8.20 -5.03
N VAL A 44 2.91 8.68 -6.14
CA VAL A 44 4.20 8.27 -6.69
C VAL A 44 5.01 9.52 -7.03
N VAL A 45 6.29 9.51 -6.66
CA VAL A 45 7.28 10.49 -7.13
C VAL A 45 8.27 9.77 -8.02
N THR A 46 8.51 10.27 -9.22
CA THR A 46 9.46 9.72 -10.20
C THR A 46 10.50 10.75 -10.61
N ASN A 47 11.53 10.27 -11.31
CA ASN A 47 12.56 11.06 -11.97
C ASN A 47 13.27 12.03 -11.00
N GLY A 48 13.53 11.60 -9.78
CA GLY A 48 14.24 12.38 -8.77
C GLY A 48 15.68 11.93 -8.56
N SER A 49 16.49 12.79 -7.96
CA SER A 49 17.71 12.41 -7.25
C SER A 49 17.36 12.28 -5.77
N ILE A 50 16.93 11.09 -5.36
CA ILE A 50 16.31 10.88 -4.04
C ILE A 50 17.34 10.38 -3.05
N TYR A 51 17.47 11.04 -1.92
CA TYR A 51 18.34 10.64 -0.80
C TYR A 51 17.49 9.95 0.26
N THR A 52 17.76 8.68 0.52
CA THR A 52 17.02 7.86 1.50
C THR A 52 17.60 7.97 2.91
N ILE A 53 18.89 8.32 3.01
CA ILE A 53 19.68 8.30 4.24
C ILE A 53 19.76 6.87 4.84
N ASP A 54 19.57 5.84 4.00
CA ASP A 54 19.87 4.44 4.30
C ASP A 54 21.25 4.10 3.72
N ASP A 55 22.20 3.68 4.56
CA ASP A 55 23.57 3.34 4.14
C ASP A 55 23.61 2.20 3.10
N THR A 56 22.62 1.31 3.08
CA THR A 56 22.55 0.18 2.16
C THR A 56 21.98 0.56 0.80
N ALA A 57 21.18 1.63 0.75
CA ALA A 57 20.54 2.12 -0.47
C ALA A 57 20.39 3.65 -0.45
N PRO A 58 21.51 4.41 -0.42
CA PRO A 58 21.49 5.84 -0.09
C PRO A 58 20.86 6.73 -1.17
N ARG A 59 20.69 6.21 -2.38
CA ARG A 59 20.14 6.91 -3.54
C ARG A 59 19.04 6.11 -4.21
N SER A 60 18.03 6.82 -4.71
CA SER A 60 16.93 6.26 -5.50
C SER A 60 16.46 7.24 -6.57
N GLN A 61 15.65 6.76 -7.52
CA GLN A 61 15.07 7.59 -8.59
C GLN A 61 13.59 7.88 -8.37
N ALA A 62 12.89 6.98 -7.66
CA ALA A 62 11.46 7.05 -7.46
C ALA A 62 11.04 6.42 -6.13
N PHE A 63 9.83 6.77 -5.67
CA PHE A 63 9.15 6.07 -4.58
C PHE A 63 7.63 6.12 -4.74
N ALA A 64 6.97 5.19 -4.06
CA ALA A 64 5.53 5.10 -3.93
C ALA A 64 5.11 5.26 -2.46
N VAL A 65 4.00 5.95 -2.23
CA VAL A 65 3.38 6.14 -0.92
C VAL A 65 1.98 5.53 -0.94
N LYS A 66 1.65 4.80 0.12
CA LYS A 66 0.32 4.27 0.37
C LYS A 66 -0.05 4.46 1.84
N ASN A 67 -1.24 4.99 2.12
CA ASN A 67 -1.74 5.31 3.46
C ASN A 67 -0.74 6.13 4.28
N GLY A 68 -0.10 7.13 3.65
CA GLY A 68 0.89 8.01 4.27
C GLY A 68 2.22 7.36 4.63
N ARG A 69 2.51 6.14 4.14
CA ARG A 69 3.78 5.43 4.35
C ARG A 69 4.45 5.05 3.05
N PHE A 70 5.78 4.97 3.05
CA PHE A 70 6.52 4.45 1.90
C PHE A 70 6.11 3.00 1.64
N PHE A 71 5.62 2.77 0.43
CA PHE A 71 5.20 1.46 -0.06
C PHE A 71 6.31 0.77 -0.84
N ALA A 72 7.09 1.54 -1.61
CA ALA A 72 8.28 1.08 -2.30
C ALA A 72 9.22 2.27 -2.62
N VAL A 73 10.51 1.99 -2.73
CA VAL A 73 11.56 2.96 -3.13
C VAL A 73 12.48 2.23 -4.12
N GLY A 74 12.79 2.83 -5.27
CA GLY A 74 13.64 2.18 -6.26
C GLY A 74 13.81 2.95 -7.57
N SER A 75 14.07 2.22 -8.65
CA SER A 75 14.21 2.82 -9.98
C SER A 75 12.86 3.36 -10.49
N ASN A 76 12.90 4.25 -11.48
CA ASN A 76 11.69 4.71 -12.16
C ASN A 76 10.83 3.56 -12.70
N SER A 77 11.47 2.54 -13.28
CA SER A 77 10.78 1.37 -13.83
C SER A 77 10.07 0.54 -12.76
N ASP A 78 10.69 0.35 -11.59
CA ASP A 78 10.12 -0.47 -10.53
C ASP A 78 8.84 0.17 -9.98
N ILE A 79 8.89 1.48 -9.78
CA ILE A 79 7.80 2.24 -9.17
C ILE A 79 6.64 2.48 -10.15
N ASN A 80 6.90 2.61 -11.45
CA ASN A 80 5.84 2.81 -12.45
C ASN A 80 4.77 1.70 -12.45
N ASN A 81 5.14 0.47 -12.11
CA ASN A 81 4.20 -0.66 -12.02
C ASN A 81 3.17 -0.50 -10.88
N LEU A 82 3.42 0.38 -9.91
CA LEU A 82 2.56 0.64 -8.76
C LEU A 82 1.55 1.76 -9.03
N ILE A 83 1.63 2.41 -10.18
CA ILE A 83 0.65 3.41 -10.63
C ILE A 83 -0.63 2.70 -11.07
N GLY A 84 -1.77 3.24 -10.66
CA GLY A 84 -3.09 2.77 -11.05
C GLY A 84 -4.14 3.88 -11.05
N PRO A 85 -5.42 3.54 -11.22
CA PRO A 85 -6.51 4.51 -11.16
C PRO A 85 -6.48 5.23 -9.81
N GLY A 86 -6.46 6.56 -9.85
CA GLY A 86 -6.45 7.41 -8.66
C GLY A 86 -5.06 7.68 -8.05
N THR A 87 -3.99 7.05 -8.53
CA THR A 87 -2.63 7.38 -8.07
C THR A 87 -2.24 8.79 -8.52
N GLN A 88 -1.86 9.64 -7.57
CA GLN A 88 -1.23 10.93 -7.87
C GLN A 88 0.22 10.71 -8.30
N VAL A 89 0.62 11.21 -9.47
CA VAL A 89 1.99 11.10 -9.96
C VAL A 89 2.65 12.47 -9.96
N ILE A 90 3.86 12.55 -9.41
CA ILE A 90 4.70 13.74 -9.40
C ILE A 90 6.01 13.42 -10.12
N ASP A 91 6.28 14.10 -11.22
CA ASP A 91 7.58 14.09 -11.88
C ASP A 91 8.49 15.12 -11.20
N ALA A 92 9.58 14.67 -10.58
CA ALA A 92 10.55 15.53 -9.94
C ALA A 92 11.52 16.19 -10.93
N THR A 93 11.45 15.88 -12.23
CA THR A 93 12.23 16.53 -13.31
C THR A 93 13.74 16.59 -13.06
N GLY A 94 14.30 15.53 -12.47
CA GLY A 94 15.71 15.43 -12.07
C GLY A 94 16.09 16.18 -10.79
N MET A 95 15.13 16.82 -10.10
CA MET A 95 15.38 17.57 -8.87
C MET A 95 15.72 16.64 -7.70
N THR A 96 16.34 17.21 -6.68
CA THR A 96 16.73 16.50 -5.48
C THR A 96 15.56 16.38 -4.50
N VAL A 97 15.33 15.16 -4.00
CA VAL A 97 14.38 14.90 -2.92
C VAL A 97 15.14 14.42 -1.69
N VAL A 98 14.84 15.04 -0.54
CA VAL A 98 15.43 14.71 0.76
C VAL A 98 14.32 14.45 1.77
N PRO A 99 14.61 13.78 2.90
CA PRO A 99 13.68 13.71 4.01
C PRO A 99 13.28 15.13 4.46
N GLY A 100 12.04 15.29 4.90
CA GLY A 100 11.59 16.53 5.49
C GLY A 100 12.46 16.89 6.71
N PHE A 101 12.82 18.17 6.83
CA PHE A 101 13.62 18.62 7.96
C PHE A 101 12.82 18.54 9.26
N ILE A 102 13.51 18.11 10.32
CA ILE A 102 12.96 18.05 11.67
C ILE A 102 13.67 19.12 12.49
N ASP A 103 12.90 20.10 12.96
CA ASP A 103 13.36 21.07 13.93
C ASP A 103 13.17 20.50 15.34
N ALA A 104 14.29 20.18 15.99
CA ALA A 104 14.27 19.56 17.31
C ALA A 104 13.99 20.59 18.43
N HIS A 105 14.25 21.87 18.19
CA HIS A 105 14.14 22.89 19.22
C HIS A 105 14.18 24.31 18.64
N ASN A 106 13.12 25.07 18.89
CA ASN A 106 12.93 26.41 18.37
C ASN A 106 12.09 27.25 19.34
N HIS A 107 12.45 28.54 19.45
CA HIS A 107 11.67 29.57 20.12
C HIS A 107 11.30 30.67 19.11
N PRO A 108 10.09 30.63 18.53
CA PRO A 108 9.74 31.52 17.42
C PRO A 108 9.21 32.90 17.89
N PHE A 109 9.11 33.13 19.20
CA PHE A 109 8.55 34.34 19.82
C PHE A 109 9.49 34.91 20.88
#